data_AF-A0A2I0QKE4-F1
#
_entry.id   AF-A0A2I0QKE4-F1
#
_cell.length_a   1.000
_cell.length_b   1.000
_cell.length_c   1.000
_cell.angle_alpha   90.00
_cell.angle_beta   90.00
_cell.angle_gamma   90.00
#
_symmetry.space_group_name_H-M   'P 1'
#
loop_
_entity.id
_entity.type
_entity.pdbx_description
1 polymer ?
#
loop_
_entity_poly.entity_id
_entity_poly.type
_entity_poly.pdbx_seq_one_letter_code
_entity_poly.pdbx_strand_id
1 'polypeptide(L)'
;MFEQDYQKLYLDVSRLSAEGIELNEFFSFYQEINDFRLVDMKKKIILLLDEIHYDEKWGLFLKVLFDATKGHKNLFVIATGSSALKLKMNPDLSRRSLSEEIEPLKFNEFCILRGCSKIKLTF
;
A
#
# COMPACT_ATOMS: atom_id res chain seq x y z
N MET A 1 -18.74 -11.36 -16.25
CA MET A 1 -17.79 -10.56 -15.45
C MET A 1 -17.18 -11.54 -14.46
N PHE A 2 -15.89 -11.87 -14.60
CA PHE A 2 -15.27 -12.83 -13.67
C PHE A 2 -15.15 -12.14 -12.31
N GLU A 3 -16.00 -12.51 -11.37
CA GLU A 3 -15.88 -12.11 -9.98
C GLU A 3 -14.69 -12.86 -9.40
N GLN A 4 -13.53 -12.24 -9.51
CA GLN A 4 -12.32 -12.79 -8.91
C GLN A 4 -12.36 -12.45 -7.42
N ASP A 5 -12.39 -13.50 -6.62
CA ASP A 5 -12.40 -13.44 -5.16
C ASP A 5 -11.01 -12.99 -4.65
N TYR A 6 -10.89 -11.69 -4.40
CA TYR A 6 -9.70 -11.09 -3.81
C TYR A 6 -10.02 -10.67 -2.37
N GLN A 7 -9.24 -11.17 -1.43
CA GLN A 7 -9.26 -10.67 -0.07
C GLN A 7 -8.57 -9.31 -0.02
N LYS A 8 -9.22 -8.32 0.58
CA LYS A 8 -8.68 -6.97 0.74
C LYS A 8 -8.33 -6.75 2.20
N LEU A 9 -7.09 -6.38 2.48
CA LEU A 9 -6.62 -6.02 3.81
C LEU A 9 -6.14 -4.57 3.77
N TYR A 10 -6.77 -3.72 4.58
CA TYR A 10 -6.37 -2.32 4.76
C TYR A 10 -5.78 -2.14 6.16
N LEU A 11 -4.64 -1.46 6.24
CA LEU A 11 -3.96 -1.13 7.48
C LEU A 11 -3.54 0.33 7.45
N ASP A 12 -3.93 1.06 8.48
CA ASP A 12 -3.36 2.37 8.81
C ASP A 12 -2.11 2.15 9.67
N VAL A 13 -0.94 2.32 9.08
CA VAL A 13 0.35 2.06 9.75
C VAL A 13 0.65 3.14 10.78
N SER A 14 0.14 4.35 10.60
CA SER A 14 0.29 5.42 11.59
C SER A 14 -0.39 5.06 12.91
N ARG A 15 -1.57 4.42 12.82
CA ARG A 15 -2.30 3.95 13.99
C ARG A 15 -1.61 2.77 14.68
N LEU A 16 -1.10 1.79 13.93
CA LEU A 16 -0.33 0.68 14.49
C LEU A 16 0.90 1.21 15.26
N SER A 17 1.63 2.15 14.65
CA SER A 17 2.79 2.80 15.27
C SER A 17 2.40 3.56 16.55
N ALA A 18 1.26 4.26 16.57
CA ALA A 18 0.74 4.93 17.76
C ALA A 18 0.37 3.96 18.90
N GLU A 19 -0.04 2.73 18.56
CA GLU A 19 -0.32 1.65 19.51
C GLU A 19 0.96 0.86 19.89
N GLY A 20 2.13 1.22 19.34
CA GLY A 20 3.41 0.56 19.60
C GLY A 20 3.57 -0.78 18.90
N ILE A 21 2.78 -1.06 17.86
CA ILE A 21 2.76 -2.32 17.12
C ILE A 21 3.56 -2.15 15.83
N GLU A 22 4.60 -2.96 15.65
CA GLU A 22 5.36 -2.98 14.38
C GLU A 22 4.58 -3.73 13.27
N LEU A 23 4.78 -3.35 12.00
CA LEU A 23 4.15 -4.03 10.86
C LEU A 23 4.47 -5.53 10.83
N ASN A 24 5.71 -5.90 11.14
CA ASN A 24 6.14 -7.30 11.18
C ASN A 24 5.42 -8.11 12.25
N GLU A 25 5.18 -7.50 13.42
CA GLU A 25 4.47 -8.13 14.53
C GLU A 25 3.01 -8.38 14.14
N PHE A 26 2.34 -7.34 13.64
CA PHE A 26 0.97 -7.46 13.15
C PHE A 26 0.83 -8.54 12.07
N PHE A 27 1.73 -8.55 11.08
CA PHE A 27 1.67 -9.53 9.99
C PHE A 27 2.00 -10.96 10.41
N SER A 28 2.88 -11.13 11.39
CA SER A 28 3.15 -12.44 11.98
C SER A 28 1.91 -12.98 12.67
N PHE A 29 1.29 -12.15 13.52
CA PHE A 29 0.04 -12.49 14.18
C PHE A 29 -1.09 -12.78 13.18
N TYR A 30 -1.22 -11.95 12.15
CA TYR A 30 -2.23 -12.14 11.10
C TYR A 30 -2.04 -13.46 10.34
N GLN A 31 -0.81 -13.86 10.04
CA GLN A 31 -0.53 -15.17 9.42
C GLN A 31 -0.90 -16.34 10.32
N GLU A 32 -0.60 -16.22 11.63
CA GLU A 32 -0.91 -17.25 12.63
C GLU A 32 -2.41 -17.48 12.78
N ILE A 33 -3.20 -16.41 12.97
CA ILE A 33 -4.66 -16.55 13.17
C ILE A 33 -5.40 -17.03 11.93
N ASN A 34 -4.83 -16.85 10.74
CA ASN A 34 -5.43 -17.26 9.46
C ASN A 34 -4.83 -18.57 8.91
N ASP A 35 -3.90 -19.19 9.64
CA ASP A 35 -3.18 -20.41 9.27
C ASP A 35 -2.68 -20.39 7.81
N PHE A 36 -1.98 -19.32 7.42
CA PHE A 36 -1.38 -19.23 6.09
C PHE A 36 0.05 -18.72 6.12
N ARG A 37 0.81 -19.11 5.09
CA ARG A 37 2.17 -18.66 4.86
C ARG A 37 2.23 -17.88 3.56
N LEU A 38 2.99 -16.80 3.55
CA LEU A 38 3.19 -15.97 2.36
C LEU A 38 3.84 -16.70 1.19
N VAL A 39 4.62 -17.76 1.43
CA VAL A 39 5.37 -18.50 0.39
C VAL A 39 4.49 -19.43 -0.44
N ASP A 40 3.47 -20.02 0.17
CA ASP A 40 2.58 -21.02 -0.44
C ASP A 40 1.13 -20.50 -0.52
N MET A 41 0.98 -19.18 -0.55
CA MET A 41 -0.32 -18.53 -0.46
C MET A 41 -1.15 -18.81 -1.72
N LYS A 42 -2.27 -19.51 -1.56
CA LYS A 42 -3.19 -19.84 -2.67
C LYS A 42 -4.24 -18.75 -2.92
N LYS A 43 -4.63 -18.03 -1.87
CA LYS A 43 -5.61 -16.94 -1.94
C LYS A 43 -4.95 -15.69 -2.52
N LYS A 44 -5.69 -14.93 -3.33
CA LYS A 44 -5.20 -13.65 -3.83
C LYS A 44 -5.54 -12.55 -2.83
N ILE A 45 -4.53 -11.80 -2.40
CA ILE A 45 -4.66 -10.72 -1.41
C ILE A 45 -4.24 -9.39 -2.05
N ILE A 46 -5.06 -8.38 -1.84
CA ILE A 46 -4.72 -6.97 -2.04
C ILE A 46 -4.44 -6.37 -0.66
N LEU A 47 -3.21 -5.96 -0.44
CA LEU A 47 -2.75 -5.31 0.78
C LEU A 47 -2.63 -3.81 0.53
N LEU A 48 -3.38 -3.03 1.32
CA LEU A 48 -3.39 -1.57 1.29
C LEU A 48 -2.74 -1.08 2.60
N LEU A 49 -1.56 -0.47 2.50
CA LEU A 49 -0.81 0.07 3.63
C LEU A 49 -0.84 1.59 3.56
N ASP A 50 -1.60 2.21 4.46
CA ASP A 50 -1.69 3.65 4.54
C ASP A 50 -0.60 4.21 5.44
N GLU A 51 0.01 5.32 5.02
CA GLU A 51 1.06 6.01 5.77
C GLU A 51 2.19 5.08 6.24
N ILE A 52 2.66 4.22 5.33
CA ILE A 52 3.61 3.12 5.66
C ILE A 52 4.92 3.61 6.31
N HIS A 53 5.28 4.86 6.05
CA HIS A 53 6.52 5.47 6.51
C HIS A 53 6.58 5.72 8.04
N TYR A 54 5.49 5.47 8.77
CA TYR A 54 5.45 5.49 10.24
C TYR A 54 6.07 4.25 10.90
N ASP A 55 6.23 3.15 10.18
CA ASP A 55 7.04 2.01 10.62
C ASP A 55 8.48 2.21 10.14
N GLU A 56 9.47 2.27 11.02
CA GLU A 56 10.85 2.56 10.62
C GLU A 56 11.47 1.49 9.69
N LYS A 57 10.98 0.24 9.80
CA LYS A 57 11.47 -0.93 9.06
C LYS A 57 10.60 -1.24 7.83
N TRP A 58 9.68 -0.35 7.46
CA TRP A 58 8.70 -0.55 6.39
C TRP A 58 9.30 -1.07 5.08
N GLY A 59 10.47 -0.57 4.67
CA GLY A 59 11.08 -0.98 3.41
C GLY A 59 11.71 -2.37 3.45
N LEU A 60 12.25 -2.79 4.62
CA LEU A 60 12.67 -4.16 4.83
C LEU A 60 11.46 -5.10 4.85
N PHE A 61 10.37 -4.70 5.49
CA PHE A 61 9.12 -5.45 5.49
C PHE A 61 8.60 -5.70 4.07
N LEU A 62 8.50 -4.66 3.24
CA LEU A 62 8.08 -4.81 1.84
C LEU A 62 9.04 -5.68 1.00
N LYS A 63 10.36 -5.60 1.26
CA LYS A 63 11.36 -6.48 0.64
C LYS A 63 11.10 -7.94 0.99
N VAL A 64 10.90 -8.25 2.27
CA VAL A 64 10.64 -9.62 2.73
C VAL A 64 9.33 -10.14 2.15
N LEU A 65 8.26 -9.34 2.12
CA LEU A 65 7.00 -9.69 1.47
C LEU A 65 7.19 -10.02 -0.02
N PHE A 66 7.90 -9.17 -0.76
CA PHE A 66 8.17 -9.39 -2.17
C PHE A 66 8.98 -10.68 -2.39
N ASP A 67 10.05 -10.87 -1.63
CA ASP A 67 10.92 -12.04 -1.74
C ASP A 67 10.17 -13.34 -1.40
N ALA A 68 9.36 -13.34 -0.35
CA ALA A 68 8.54 -14.48 0.06
C ALA A 68 7.50 -14.87 -1.01
N THR A 69 6.98 -13.89 -1.75
CA THR A 69 5.94 -14.12 -2.76
C THR A 69 6.49 -14.29 -4.18
N LYS A 70 7.81 -14.29 -4.43
CA LYS A 70 8.39 -14.47 -5.77
C LYS A 70 7.90 -15.72 -6.50
N GLY A 71 7.59 -16.79 -5.77
CA GLY A 71 7.07 -18.04 -6.32
C GLY A 71 5.66 -17.93 -6.90
N HIS A 72 4.89 -16.88 -6.57
CA HIS A 72 3.51 -16.70 -7.01
C HIS A 72 3.04 -15.24 -7.07
N LYS A 73 2.15 -14.89 -8.00
CA LYS A 73 1.63 -13.51 -8.13
C LYS A 73 0.33 -13.27 -7.35
N ASN A 74 0.22 -13.87 -6.16
CA ASN A 74 -1.02 -13.85 -5.37
C ASN A 74 -1.09 -12.69 -4.36
N LEU A 75 -0.02 -11.91 -4.19
CA LEU A 75 -0.02 -10.71 -3.36
C LEU A 75 0.14 -9.47 -4.23
N PHE A 76 -0.76 -8.50 -4.07
CA PHE A 76 -0.63 -7.16 -4.64
C PHE A 76 -0.60 -6.15 -3.49
N VAL A 77 0.45 -5.33 -3.42
CA VAL A 77 0.64 -4.36 -2.35
C VAL A 77 0.55 -2.95 -2.92
N ILE A 78 -0.28 -2.12 -2.31
CA ILE A 78 -0.30 -0.67 -2.50
C ILE A 78 0.09 -0.06 -1.16
N ALA A 79 1.16 0.74 -1.16
CA ALA A 79 1.61 1.46 0.01
C ALA A 79 1.58 2.96 -0.27
N THR A 80 1.01 3.74 0.64
CA THR A 80 0.95 5.19 0.56
C THR A 80 1.89 5.83 1.59
N GLY A 81 2.20 7.10 1.37
CA GLY A 81 2.85 7.93 2.37
C GLY A 81 2.81 9.38 1.95
N SER A 82 2.42 10.27 2.86
CA SER A 82 2.41 11.72 2.63
C SER A 82 3.81 12.31 2.39
N SER A 83 4.88 11.58 2.74
CA SER A 83 6.27 11.96 2.49
C SER A 83 6.91 11.14 1.36
N ALA A 84 6.69 11.55 0.11
CA ALA A 84 7.27 10.92 -1.09
C ALA A 84 8.81 10.82 -1.06
N LEU A 85 9.49 11.75 -0.40
CA LEU A 85 10.96 11.77 -0.26
C LEU A 85 11.48 10.52 0.49
N LYS A 86 10.79 10.11 1.57
CA LYS A 86 11.17 8.94 2.37
C LYS A 86 10.96 7.64 1.59
N LEU A 87 9.94 7.57 0.74
CA LEU A 87 9.64 6.40 -0.09
C LEU A 87 10.65 6.22 -1.24
N LYS A 88 11.05 7.32 -1.89
CA LYS A 88 12.01 7.31 -3.02
C LYS A 88 13.45 6.93 -2.60
N MET A 89 13.83 7.19 -1.36
CA MET A 89 15.20 6.97 -0.88
C MET A 89 15.52 5.52 -0.45
N ASN A 90 14.59 4.58 -0.57
CA ASN A 90 14.87 3.20 -0.18
C ASN A 90 15.50 2.40 -1.34
N PRO A 91 16.83 2.15 -1.35
CA PRO A 91 17.51 1.45 -2.44
C PRO A 91 17.00 0.02 -2.61
N ASP A 92 16.51 -0.60 -1.53
CA ASP A 92 15.93 -1.93 -1.60
C ASP A 92 14.65 -1.95 -2.46
N LEU A 93 13.84 -0.90 -2.46
CA LEU A 93 12.56 -0.93 -3.18
C LEU A 93 12.65 -0.47 -4.63
N SER A 94 13.64 0.37 -4.96
CA SER A 94 13.82 1.02 -6.27
C SER A 94 13.70 0.14 -7.53
N ARG A 95 14.00 -1.17 -7.43
CA ARG A 95 13.91 -2.12 -8.57
C ARG A 95 12.73 -3.09 -8.48
N ARG A 96 11.95 -3.04 -7.40
CA ARG A 96 10.91 -4.03 -7.06
C ARG A 96 9.52 -3.40 -6.91
N SER A 97 9.44 -2.08 -6.76
CA SER A 97 8.21 -1.32 -6.71
C SER A 97 8.07 -0.39 -7.91
N LEU A 98 6.83 -0.20 -8.35
CA LEU A 98 6.46 0.96 -9.16
C LEU A 98 6.08 2.07 -8.18
N SER A 99 6.85 3.15 -8.18
CA SER A 99 6.60 4.31 -7.31
C SER A 99 6.01 5.43 -8.16
N GLU A 100 4.76 5.76 -7.91
CA GLU A 100 4.06 6.86 -8.57
C GLU A 100 3.86 8.00 -7.56
N GLU A 101 4.22 9.21 -7.94
CA GLU A 101 3.95 10.41 -7.16
C GLU A 101 2.57 10.96 -7.57
N ILE A 102 1.66 11.08 -6.60
CA ILE A 102 0.33 11.61 -6.83
C ILE A 102 0.38 13.12 -6.53
N GLU A 103 0.46 13.91 -7.59
CA GLU A 103 0.40 15.37 -7.49
C GLU A 103 -1.00 15.83 -7.02
N PRO A 104 -1.08 16.98 -6.34
CA PRO A 104 -2.36 17.61 -6.04
C PRO A 104 -3.16 17.86 -7.32
N LEU A 105 -4.48 17.67 -7.23
CA LEU A 105 -5.38 17.97 -8.33
C LEU A 105 -5.27 19.45 -8.70
N LYS A 106 -5.19 19.74 -10.00
CA LYS A 106 -5.44 21.10 -10.49
C LYS A 106 -6.87 21.48 -10.15
N PHE A 107 -7.12 22.78 -9.97
CA PHE A 107 -8.44 23.27 -9.58
C PHE A 107 -9.56 22.80 -10.52
N ASN A 108 -9.30 22.76 -11.82
CA ASN A 108 -10.25 22.24 -12.82
C ASN A 108 -10.51 20.74 -12.66
N GLU A 109 -9.48 19.93 -12.41
CA GLU A 109 -9.62 18.48 -12.14
C GLU A 109 -10.42 18.23 -10.87
N PHE A 110 -10.14 19.00 -9.81
CA PHE A 110 -10.94 19.01 -8.58
C PHE A 110 -12.41 19.37 -8.88
N CYS A 111 -12.65 20.42 -9.67
CA CYS A 111 -14.01 20.83 -10.07
C CYS A 111 -14.75 19.76 -10.87
N ILE A 112 -14.06 19.06 -11.77
CA ILE A 112 -14.64 17.93 -12.51
C ILE A 112 -15.01 16.80 -11.53
N LEU A 113 -14.09 16.43 -10.64
CA LEU A 113 -14.28 15.33 -9.68
C LEU A 113 -15.40 15.63 -8.66
N ARG A 114 -15.53 16.89 -8.25
CA ARG A 114 -16.57 17.35 -7.30
C ARG A 114 -17.89 17.72 -7.96
N GLY A 115 -17.99 17.67 -9.29
CA GLY A 115 -19.20 18.02 -10.02
C GLY A 115 -19.56 19.51 -9.95
N CYS A 116 -18.55 20.40 -9.87
CA CYS A 116 -18.72 21.85 -9.94
C CYS A 116 -19.25 22.25 -11.33
N SER A 117 -20.54 22.09 -11.51
CA SER A 117 -21.24 22.40 -12.74
C SER A 117 -21.33 23.92 -12.87
N LYS A 118 -20.59 24.49 -13.83
CA LYS A 118 -20.49 25.91 -14.21
C LYS A 118 -19.43 26.73 -13.46
N ILE A 119 -18.16 26.58 -13.83
CA ILE A 119 -17.20 27.68 -13.72
C ILE A 119 -16.76 28.03 -15.14
N LYS A 120 -17.37 29.07 -15.72
CA LYS A 120 -16.80 29.74 -16.90
C LYS A 120 -15.61 30.55 -16.41
N LEU A 121 -14.40 30.03 -16.60
CA LEU A 121 -13.19 30.83 -16.50
C LEU A 121 -13.13 31.71 -17.75
N THR A 122 -13.55 32.97 -17.62
CA THR A 122 -13.30 33.99 -18.64
C THR A 122 -11.83 34.40 -18.49
N PHE A 123 -11.02 34.12 -19.50
CA PHE A 123 -9.67 34.66 -19.65
C PHE A 123 -9.74 36.09 -20.17
#